data_AF-A0A1Y0RME1-F1
#
_entry.id   AF-A0A1Y0RME1-F1
#
_cell.length_a   1.000
_cell.length_b   1.000
_cell.length_c   1.000
_cell.angle_alpha   90.00
_cell.angle_beta   90.00
_cell.angle_gamma   90.00
#
_symmetry.space_group_name_H-M   'P 1'
#
loop_
_entity.id
_entity.type
_entity.pdbx_description
1 polymer ?
#
loop_
_entity_poly.entity_id
_entity_poly.type
_entity_poly.pdbx_seq_one_letter_code
_entity_poly.pdbx_strand_id
1 'polypeptide(L)'
;MSYRVLIISPHFPPINAVDHQRVRMSLPYFEEFGWEPHVLAVQPKCVEGVQDPLLLKTVPPHIPVTFTEALSIQQTRHLGISNLGLRCFPYLLRAGDTLLRQKKFDLVYFSTTVFMVIALGLRWYKRFGIPYVLDFQDPWLSDYYKQPGAAAPPGGRLKYKFSQLQAQLLEPMALSEVGHAISVSPAYPQTLQQRYPHLRPEQFTVLPFGAPESDFEQLPFFNIQQKIFDPNDGKRHWVYVGAVGKIMDFSLRALFLGIQSERHRYPEQWQAVRLHFVGTSYAPKDRAVKTVEPIAQELGVADLVTEHPLRIPYFEALQVLVDSDAILLIGSNDAGYTASKLYPCILARKPILAIFHRQSSVVDILHRTQAGQSVTFASGNEPRDLRAEVIMQLRELLSLPKGYQPETNWEAFQPYTAREMTRKQCAIFDRSLTNVSQRKSS
;
A
#
# COMPACT_ATOMS: atom_id res chain seq x y z
N MET A 1 29.57 -14.45 4.03
CA MET A 1 29.41 -14.42 2.56
C MET A 1 28.09 -13.71 2.29
N SER A 2 28.06 -12.74 1.37
CA SER A 2 26.83 -12.03 1.01
C SER A 2 26.12 -12.79 -0.12
N TYR A 3 24.81 -13.00 0.00
CA TYR A 3 23.96 -13.59 -1.04
C TYR A 3 23.47 -12.52 -2.00
N ARG A 4 23.17 -12.86 -3.25
CA ARG A 4 22.66 -11.92 -4.25
C ARG A 4 21.22 -12.20 -4.63
N VAL A 5 20.38 -11.17 -4.61
CA VAL A 5 18.98 -11.25 -5.03
C VAL A 5 18.72 -10.38 -6.26
N LEU A 6 18.14 -10.99 -7.31
CA LEU A 6 17.58 -10.26 -8.45
C LEU A 6 16.13 -9.92 -8.14
N ILE A 7 15.82 -8.63 -7.96
CA ILE A 7 14.49 -8.15 -7.62
C ILE A 7 13.78 -7.70 -8.89
N ILE A 8 12.60 -8.25 -9.15
CA ILE A 8 11.76 -7.92 -10.30
C ILE A 8 10.68 -6.95 -9.85
N SER A 9 10.80 -5.69 -10.27
CA SER A 9 9.87 -4.61 -9.94
C SER A 9 9.66 -3.72 -11.17
N PRO A 10 8.75 -4.11 -12.10
CA PRO A 10 8.52 -3.38 -13.35
C PRO A 10 8.09 -1.93 -13.13
N HIS A 11 7.23 -1.67 -12.16
CA HIS A 11 7.04 -0.32 -11.62
C HIS A 11 8.19 -0.03 -10.66
N PHE A 12 8.84 1.12 -10.82
CA PHE A 12 9.94 1.55 -9.95
C PHE A 12 10.04 3.08 -9.97
N PRO A 13 10.64 3.73 -8.95
CA PRO A 13 10.85 5.16 -8.97
C PRO A 13 11.46 5.68 -10.28
N PRO A 14 11.03 6.85 -10.78
CA PRO A 14 10.15 7.83 -10.15
C PRO A 14 8.64 7.59 -10.37
N ILE A 15 8.20 6.43 -10.87
CA ILE A 15 6.76 6.17 -10.98
C ILE A 15 6.19 5.92 -9.58
N ASN A 16 5.23 6.75 -9.16
CA ASN A 16 4.51 6.57 -7.89
C ASN A 16 3.41 5.50 -8.06
N ALA A 17 3.83 4.24 -8.03
CA ALA A 17 2.92 3.10 -7.96
C ALA A 17 2.93 2.49 -6.55
N VAL A 18 1.83 1.86 -6.16
CA VAL A 18 1.73 1.27 -4.82
C VAL A 18 2.58 0.01 -4.72
N ASP A 19 2.77 -0.73 -5.82
CA ASP A 19 3.37 -2.06 -5.78
C ASP A 19 4.88 -2.09 -5.55
N HIS A 20 5.59 -1.05 -6.01
CA HIS A 20 7.04 -0.94 -5.83
C HIS A 20 7.45 -0.49 -4.41
N GLN A 21 6.49 -0.10 -3.57
CA GLN A 21 6.74 0.44 -2.22
C GLN A 21 7.43 -0.60 -1.32
N ARG A 22 7.07 -1.88 -1.47
CA ARG A 22 7.74 -3.00 -0.79
C ARG A 22 9.24 -2.95 -1.06
N VAL A 23 9.59 -2.97 -2.33
CA VAL A 23 10.99 -3.00 -2.77
C VAL A 23 11.70 -1.74 -2.29
N ARG A 24 11.14 -0.56 -2.58
CA ARG A 24 11.70 0.74 -2.21
C ARG A 24 12.08 0.81 -0.73
N MET A 25 11.18 0.40 0.15
CA MET A 25 11.40 0.43 1.61
C MET A 25 12.39 -0.64 2.08
N SER A 26 12.52 -1.77 1.38
CA SER A 26 13.48 -2.82 1.74
C SER A 26 14.90 -2.55 1.27
N LEU A 27 15.08 -1.83 0.16
CA LEU A 27 16.38 -1.58 -0.47
C LEU A 27 17.46 -1.08 0.51
N PRO A 28 17.21 -0.11 1.42
CA PRO A 28 18.22 0.38 2.36
C PRO A 28 18.76 -0.68 3.33
N TYR A 29 18.04 -1.78 3.55
CA TYR A 29 18.36 -2.73 4.63
C TYR A 29 18.76 -4.13 4.14
N PHE A 30 18.71 -4.42 2.83
CA PHE A 30 19.10 -5.76 2.34
C PHE A 30 20.54 -6.14 2.71
N GLU A 31 21.49 -5.22 2.51
CA GLU A 31 22.91 -5.48 2.77
C GLU A 31 23.19 -5.70 4.27
N GLU A 32 22.44 -5.02 5.14
CA GLU A 32 22.49 -5.22 6.60
C GLU A 32 22.16 -6.66 6.99
N PHE A 33 21.27 -7.32 6.23
CA PHE A 33 20.86 -8.69 6.45
C PHE A 33 21.54 -9.70 5.50
N GLY A 34 22.69 -9.32 4.92
CA GLY A 34 23.54 -10.23 4.14
C GLY A 34 23.08 -10.48 2.71
N TRP A 35 22.22 -9.62 2.16
CA TRP A 35 21.72 -9.70 0.79
C TRP A 35 22.14 -8.48 -0.03
N GLU A 36 22.77 -8.70 -1.17
CA GLU A 36 23.09 -7.70 -2.20
C GLU A 36 21.96 -7.64 -3.23
N PRO A 37 21.15 -6.56 -3.28
CA PRO A 37 20.06 -6.44 -4.23
C PRO A 37 20.52 -5.92 -5.60
N HIS A 38 19.93 -6.46 -6.67
CA HIS A 38 19.95 -5.87 -8.01
C HIS A 38 18.51 -5.76 -8.50
N VAL A 39 18.04 -4.56 -8.84
CA VAL A 39 16.67 -4.34 -9.34
C VAL A 39 16.61 -4.44 -10.87
N LEU A 40 15.67 -5.22 -11.39
CA LEU A 40 15.28 -5.24 -12.80
C LEU A 40 13.90 -4.59 -12.94
N ALA A 41 13.85 -3.43 -13.60
CA ALA A 41 12.67 -2.58 -13.72
C ALA A 41 12.41 -2.16 -15.17
N VAL A 42 11.23 -1.59 -15.44
CA VAL A 42 10.91 -1.02 -16.76
C VAL A 42 11.21 0.48 -16.74
N GLN A 43 11.72 0.99 -17.85
CA GLN A 43 11.98 2.42 -18.04
C GLN A 43 10.74 3.26 -17.69
N PRO A 44 10.85 4.30 -16.84
CA PRO A 44 9.71 5.10 -16.38
C PRO A 44 8.88 5.70 -17.53
N LYS A 45 9.52 6.11 -18.63
CA LYS A 45 8.86 6.63 -19.84
C LYS A 45 7.88 5.64 -20.50
N CYS A 46 8.04 4.33 -20.24
CA CYS A 46 7.20 3.28 -20.80
C CYS A 46 6.01 2.91 -19.89
N VAL A 47 5.95 3.46 -18.69
CA VAL A 47 4.99 3.12 -17.64
C VAL A 47 3.99 4.26 -17.47
N GLU A 48 2.69 3.95 -17.44
CA GLU A 48 1.67 4.94 -17.08
C GLU A 48 1.66 5.13 -15.57
N GLY A 49 1.63 6.37 -15.11
CA GLY A 49 1.54 6.69 -13.69
C GLY A 49 1.90 8.13 -13.41
N VAL A 50 1.67 8.54 -12.16
CA VAL A 50 2.15 9.83 -11.66
C VAL A 50 3.66 9.71 -11.46
N GLN A 51 4.41 10.62 -12.07
CA GLN A 51 5.84 10.72 -11.81
C GLN A 51 6.06 11.56 -10.54
N ASP A 52 6.92 11.05 -9.66
CA ASP A 52 7.37 11.70 -8.45
C ASP A 52 8.90 11.55 -8.34
N PRO A 53 9.66 12.54 -8.84
CA PRO A 53 11.12 12.49 -8.85
C PRO A 53 11.76 12.35 -7.47
N LEU A 54 11.08 12.78 -6.40
CA LEU A 54 11.62 12.66 -5.03
C LEU A 54 11.71 11.19 -4.59
N LEU A 55 10.90 10.30 -5.16
CA LEU A 55 11.02 8.85 -4.91
C LEU A 55 12.39 8.27 -5.31
N LEU A 56 13.13 8.92 -6.22
CA LEU A 56 14.48 8.46 -6.55
C LEU A 56 15.47 8.72 -5.41
N LYS A 57 15.19 9.69 -4.53
CA LYS A 57 16.04 10.01 -3.37
C LYS A 57 15.97 8.94 -2.28
N THR A 58 14.93 8.11 -2.28
CA THR A 58 14.76 7.02 -1.31
C THR A 58 15.46 5.73 -1.74
N VAL A 59 16.01 5.69 -2.97
CA VAL A 59 16.73 4.52 -3.49
C VAL A 59 18.22 4.74 -3.22
N PRO A 60 18.89 3.87 -2.44
CA PRO A 60 20.32 4.00 -2.21
C PRO A 60 21.11 4.00 -3.53
N PRO A 61 22.00 4.98 -3.77
CA PRO A 61 22.62 5.19 -5.07
C PRO A 61 23.59 4.09 -5.49
N HIS A 62 24.09 3.29 -4.54
CA HIS A 62 24.99 2.17 -4.81
C HIS A 62 24.26 0.91 -5.28
N ILE A 63 22.94 0.83 -5.13
CA ILE A 63 22.16 -0.35 -5.52
C ILE A 63 21.99 -0.37 -7.04
N PRO A 64 22.44 -1.42 -7.73
CA PRO A 64 22.33 -1.50 -9.18
C PRO A 64 20.88 -1.67 -9.63
N VAL A 65 20.46 -0.83 -10.58
CA VAL A 65 19.18 -0.92 -11.27
C VAL A 65 19.41 -1.12 -12.75
N THR A 66 18.89 -2.21 -13.31
CA THR A 66 18.81 -2.42 -14.77
C THR A 66 17.42 -2.07 -15.24
N PHE A 67 17.31 -1.03 -16.05
CA PHE A 67 16.07 -0.66 -16.71
C PHE A 67 15.94 -1.32 -18.08
N THR A 68 14.77 -1.85 -18.39
CA THR A 68 14.43 -2.38 -19.72
C THR A 68 13.41 -1.50 -20.42
N GLU A 69 13.42 -1.51 -21.74
CA GLU A 69 12.32 -0.93 -22.53
C GLU A 69 11.03 -1.76 -22.36
N ALA A 70 9.93 -1.22 -22.87
CA ALA A 70 8.70 -1.95 -23.16
C ALA A 70 8.11 -1.39 -24.47
N LEU A 71 7.25 -2.16 -25.14
CA LEU A 71 6.54 -1.67 -26.34
C LEU A 71 5.88 -0.31 -26.04
N SER A 72 5.91 0.66 -26.95
CA SER A 72 5.39 2.02 -26.67
C SER A 72 3.89 2.01 -26.39
N ILE A 73 3.45 2.75 -25.37
CA ILE A 73 2.02 2.81 -25.06
C ILE A 73 1.21 3.47 -26.17
N GLN A 74 1.77 4.51 -26.79
CA GLN A 74 1.09 5.25 -27.84
C GLN A 74 0.77 4.29 -29.01
N GLN A 75 1.73 3.44 -29.36
CA GLN A 75 1.59 2.44 -30.43
C GLN A 75 0.62 1.31 -30.03
N THR A 76 0.78 0.76 -28.82
CA THR A 76 0.01 -0.44 -28.42
C THR A 76 -1.44 -0.12 -28.05
N ARG A 77 -1.75 1.13 -27.68
CA ARG A 77 -3.11 1.59 -27.39
C ARG A 77 -4.02 1.49 -28.62
N HIS A 78 -3.50 1.76 -29.82
CA HIS A 78 -4.26 1.59 -31.08
C HIS A 78 -4.61 0.13 -31.36
N LEU A 79 -3.81 -0.82 -30.86
CA LEU A 79 -4.04 -2.26 -30.98
C LEU A 79 -4.82 -2.85 -29.80
N GLY A 80 -5.33 -2.00 -28.89
CA GLY A 80 -6.06 -2.44 -27.70
C GLY A 80 -5.19 -3.04 -26.58
N ILE A 81 -3.86 -3.01 -26.72
CA ILE A 81 -2.90 -3.56 -25.75
C ILE A 81 -2.41 -2.42 -24.83
N SER A 82 -3.09 -2.24 -23.69
CA SER A 82 -2.69 -1.26 -22.66
C SER A 82 -1.97 -1.88 -21.46
N ASN A 83 -1.99 -3.22 -21.32
CA ASN A 83 -1.42 -3.90 -20.17
C ASN A 83 0.12 -3.87 -20.20
N LEU A 84 0.75 -3.33 -19.15
CA LEU A 84 2.20 -3.22 -19.04
C LEU A 84 2.91 -4.57 -19.11
N GLY A 85 2.34 -5.61 -18.49
CA GLY A 85 2.88 -6.98 -18.48
C GLY A 85 3.14 -7.50 -19.90
N LEU A 86 2.13 -7.43 -20.78
CA LEU A 86 2.28 -7.84 -22.19
C LEU A 86 3.39 -7.06 -22.91
N ARG A 87 3.49 -5.76 -22.62
CA ARG A 87 4.43 -4.86 -23.31
C ARG A 87 5.88 -5.05 -22.87
N CYS A 88 6.11 -5.37 -21.60
CA CYS A 88 7.44 -5.49 -21.02
C CYS A 88 7.94 -6.95 -20.94
N PHE A 89 7.06 -7.95 -21.01
CA PHE A 89 7.42 -9.37 -20.85
C PHE A 89 8.64 -9.81 -21.69
N PRO A 90 8.72 -9.57 -23.02
CA PRO A 90 9.88 -10.02 -23.81
C PRO A 90 11.18 -9.29 -23.43
N TYR A 91 11.09 -8.04 -23.00
CA TYR A 91 12.24 -7.23 -22.61
C TYR A 91 12.79 -7.67 -21.24
N LEU A 92 11.92 -7.85 -20.25
CA LEU A 92 12.27 -8.38 -18.94
C LEU A 92 12.82 -9.80 -19.04
N LEU A 93 12.21 -10.64 -19.88
CA LEU A 93 12.71 -11.97 -20.19
C LEU A 93 14.15 -11.93 -20.71
N ARG A 94 14.43 -11.12 -21.75
CA ARG A 94 15.76 -11.03 -22.36
C ARG A 94 16.80 -10.44 -21.40
N ALA A 95 16.44 -9.42 -20.64
CA ALA A 95 17.32 -8.78 -19.69
C ALA A 95 17.62 -9.69 -18.49
N GLY A 96 16.59 -10.33 -17.92
CA GLY A 96 16.76 -11.30 -16.84
C GLY A 96 17.59 -12.52 -17.27
N ASP A 97 17.32 -13.09 -18.46
CA ASP A 97 18.16 -14.16 -19.03
C ASP A 97 19.63 -13.72 -19.20
N THR A 98 19.89 -12.46 -19.56
CA THR A 98 21.25 -11.92 -19.68
C THR A 98 21.92 -11.75 -18.32
N LEU A 99 21.22 -11.15 -17.36
CA LEU A 99 21.71 -10.95 -16.00
C LEU A 99 22.05 -12.27 -15.31
N LEU A 100 21.13 -13.24 -15.36
CA LEU A 100 21.30 -14.56 -14.75
C LEU A 100 22.41 -15.41 -15.42
N ARG A 101 22.79 -15.11 -16.66
CA ARG A 101 23.96 -15.72 -17.32
C ARG A 101 25.28 -15.07 -16.93
N GLN A 102 25.29 -13.75 -16.76
CA GLN A 102 26.52 -12.97 -16.59
C GLN A 102 26.92 -12.77 -15.13
N LYS A 103 25.95 -12.81 -14.21
CA LYS A 103 26.16 -12.57 -12.79
C LYS A 103 25.63 -13.75 -12.00
N LYS A 104 26.29 -14.04 -10.87
CA LYS A 104 25.78 -14.99 -9.89
C LYS A 104 24.66 -14.32 -9.08
N PHE A 105 23.50 -14.95 -9.07
CA PHE A 105 22.38 -14.65 -8.18
C PHE A 105 22.01 -15.92 -7.43
N ASP A 106 21.66 -15.78 -6.16
CA ASP A 106 21.24 -16.89 -5.31
C ASP A 106 19.71 -16.99 -5.27
N LEU A 107 19.00 -15.88 -5.51
CA LEU A 107 17.53 -15.81 -5.49
C LEU A 107 16.99 -14.83 -6.53
N VAL A 108 15.80 -15.12 -7.07
CA VAL A 108 14.95 -14.12 -7.74
C VAL A 108 13.76 -13.77 -6.87
N TYR A 109 13.53 -12.49 -6.62
CA TYR A 109 12.39 -12.01 -5.84
C TYR A 109 11.44 -11.18 -6.70
N PHE A 110 10.17 -11.58 -6.77
CA PHE A 110 9.13 -10.85 -7.50
C PHE A 110 8.25 -10.08 -6.52
N SER A 111 8.23 -8.76 -6.64
CA SER A 111 7.34 -7.89 -5.85
C SER A 111 6.72 -6.85 -6.79
N THR A 112 5.57 -7.23 -7.34
CA THR A 112 4.85 -6.43 -8.34
C THR A 112 3.42 -6.94 -8.54
N THR A 113 2.54 -6.04 -8.99
CA THR A 113 1.19 -6.38 -9.49
C THR A 113 1.14 -6.54 -11.00
N VAL A 114 2.29 -6.43 -11.70
CA VAL A 114 2.43 -6.78 -13.12
C VAL A 114 2.51 -8.30 -13.25
N PHE A 115 1.45 -8.99 -12.83
CA PHE A 115 1.48 -10.41 -12.50
C PHE A 115 2.00 -11.32 -13.61
N MET A 116 1.77 -10.98 -14.88
CA MET A 116 2.26 -11.76 -16.02
C MET A 116 3.77 -12.02 -15.96
N VAL A 117 4.57 -11.07 -15.46
CA VAL A 117 6.04 -11.23 -15.41
C VAL A 117 6.47 -12.23 -14.34
N ILE A 118 5.61 -12.56 -13.38
CA ILE A 118 5.89 -13.52 -12.32
C ILE A 118 6.07 -14.93 -12.90
N ALA A 119 5.43 -15.24 -14.04
CA ALA A 119 5.63 -16.50 -14.75
C ALA A 119 7.09 -16.73 -15.22
N LEU A 120 7.91 -15.67 -15.27
CA LEU A 120 9.35 -15.80 -15.54
C LEU A 120 10.09 -16.57 -14.43
N GLY A 121 9.55 -16.63 -13.20
CA GLY A 121 10.13 -17.38 -12.08
C GLY A 121 10.37 -18.85 -12.41
N LEU A 122 9.33 -19.54 -12.89
CA LEU A 122 9.42 -20.96 -13.29
C LEU A 122 10.47 -21.16 -14.40
N ARG A 123 10.51 -20.25 -15.38
CA ARG A 123 11.49 -20.32 -16.46
C ARG A 123 12.91 -20.21 -15.92
N TRP A 124 13.18 -19.21 -15.10
CA TRP A 124 14.53 -18.97 -14.57
C TRP A 124 14.97 -20.04 -13.59
N TYR A 125 14.03 -20.62 -12.83
CA TYR A 125 14.28 -21.83 -12.06
C TYR A 125 14.70 -23.00 -12.96
N LYS A 126 13.92 -23.34 -13.99
CA LYS A 126 14.23 -24.46 -14.89
C LYS A 126 15.51 -24.26 -15.71
N ARG A 127 15.80 -23.02 -16.11
CA ARG A 127 16.93 -22.70 -17.00
C ARG A 127 18.24 -22.48 -16.26
N PHE A 128 18.19 -21.82 -15.10
CA PHE A 128 19.38 -21.37 -14.37
C PHE A 128 19.51 -22.02 -12.99
N GLY A 129 18.50 -22.80 -12.55
CA GLY A 129 18.51 -23.46 -11.25
C GLY A 129 18.38 -22.50 -10.07
N ILE A 130 17.96 -21.25 -10.30
CA ILE A 130 17.86 -20.20 -9.28
C ILE A 130 16.45 -20.22 -8.68
N PRO A 131 16.32 -20.39 -7.35
CA PRO A 131 15.02 -20.36 -6.69
C PRO A 131 14.39 -18.97 -6.73
N TYR A 132 13.07 -18.92 -6.55
CA TYR A 132 12.34 -17.68 -6.57
C TYR A 132 11.28 -17.56 -5.48
N VAL A 133 11.08 -16.34 -5.02
CA VAL A 133 10.08 -15.94 -4.03
C VAL A 133 9.11 -14.96 -4.66
N LEU A 134 7.82 -15.13 -4.37
CA LEU A 134 6.74 -14.29 -4.88
C LEU A 134 6.15 -13.44 -3.76
N ASP A 135 5.89 -12.16 -4.00
CA ASP A 135 5.19 -11.26 -3.08
C ASP A 135 3.83 -10.84 -3.65
N PHE A 136 2.78 -11.44 -3.10
CA PHE A 136 1.39 -11.18 -3.45
C PHE A 136 0.83 -10.02 -2.61
N GLN A 137 0.81 -8.85 -3.24
CA GLN A 137 0.21 -7.64 -2.66
C GLN A 137 -1.27 -7.52 -3.00
N ASP A 138 -1.65 -8.03 -4.18
CA ASP A 138 -3.02 -8.12 -4.67
C ASP A 138 -3.27 -9.55 -5.20
N PRO A 139 -4.53 -10.03 -5.20
CA PRO A 139 -4.86 -11.32 -5.80
C PRO A 139 -4.77 -11.25 -7.32
N TRP A 140 -3.98 -12.14 -7.94
CA TRP A 140 -3.89 -12.23 -9.41
C TRP A 140 -5.18 -12.81 -9.99
N LEU A 141 -5.64 -13.95 -9.47
CA LEU A 141 -6.99 -14.47 -9.71
C LEU A 141 -7.95 -14.08 -8.58
N SER A 142 -9.04 -13.42 -8.96
CA SER A 142 -10.08 -12.96 -8.03
C SER A 142 -11.47 -13.18 -8.60
N ASP A 143 -12.38 -13.61 -7.73
CA ASP A 143 -13.81 -13.71 -8.05
C ASP A 143 -14.60 -12.48 -7.60
N TYR A 144 -13.92 -11.43 -7.10
CA TYR A 144 -14.54 -10.20 -6.60
C TYR A 144 -15.58 -9.62 -7.56
N TYR A 145 -15.21 -9.45 -8.83
CA TYR A 145 -16.12 -8.89 -9.85
C TYR A 145 -17.18 -9.88 -10.37
N LYS A 146 -17.17 -11.12 -9.89
CA LYS A 146 -18.22 -12.11 -10.16
C LYS A 146 -19.27 -12.16 -9.04
N GLN A 147 -19.02 -11.53 -7.89
CA GLN A 147 -19.95 -11.53 -6.77
C GLN A 147 -21.21 -10.70 -7.08
N PRO A 148 -22.39 -11.10 -6.58
CA PRO A 148 -23.62 -10.32 -6.73
C PRO A 148 -23.45 -8.89 -6.19
N GLY A 149 -23.81 -7.88 -6.99
CA GLY A 149 -23.71 -6.46 -6.61
C GLY A 149 -22.32 -5.83 -6.81
N ALA A 150 -21.32 -6.57 -7.29
CA ALA A 150 -20.02 -6.00 -7.62
C ALA A 150 -20.11 -4.99 -8.79
N ALA A 151 -19.37 -3.89 -8.69
CA ALA A 151 -19.24 -2.93 -9.77
C ALA A 151 -18.62 -3.57 -11.03
N ALA A 152 -18.81 -2.97 -12.20
CA ALA A 152 -18.14 -3.45 -13.41
C ALA A 152 -16.60 -3.37 -13.22
N PRO A 153 -15.83 -4.38 -13.66
CA PRO A 153 -14.38 -4.36 -13.51
C PRO A 153 -13.78 -3.18 -14.30
N PRO A 154 -12.68 -2.59 -13.78
CA PRO A 154 -12.01 -1.48 -14.45
C PRO A 154 -11.55 -1.90 -15.85
N GLY A 155 -11.86 -1.07 -16.85
CA GLY A 155 -11.56 -1.36 -18.26
C GLY A 155 -12.55 -2.29 -18.97
N GLY A 156 -13.63 -2.72 -18.29
CA GLY A 156 -14.74 -3.47 -18.87
C GLY A 156 -14.61 -5.00 -18.79
N ARG A 157 -15.75 -5.69 -18.93
CA ARG A 157 -15.87 -7.14 -18.71
C ARG A 157 -15.01 -7.99 -19.66
N LEU A 158 -14.82 -7.55 -20.91
CA LEU A 158 -14.02 -8.28 -21.90
C LEU A 158 -12.53 -8.26 -21.54
N LYS A 159 -11.97 -7.08 -21.22
CA LYS A 159 -10.57 -6.95 -20.76
C LYS A 159 -10.32 -7.74 -19.49
N TYR A 160 -11.27 -7.67 -18.55
CA TYR A 160 -11.23 -8.47 -17.34
C TYR A 160 -11.21 -9.98 -17.63
N LYS A 161 -12.11 -10.48 -18.49
CA LYS A 161 -12.16 -11.89 -18.88
C LYS A 161 -10.85 -12.35 -19.50
N PHE A 162 -10.27 -11.57 -20.41
CA PHE A 162 -8.96 -11.89 -20.99
C PHE A 162 -7.85 -11.93 -19.93
N SER A 163 -7.80 -10.94 -19.03
CA SER A 163 -6.83 -10.92 -17.93
C SER A 163 -6.99 -12.13 -17.01
N GLN A 164 -8.22 -12.55 -16.70
CA GLN A 164 -8.49 -13.72 -15.87
C GLN A 164 -8.14 -15.03 -16.57
N LEU A 165 -8.38 -15.16 -17.88
CA LEU A 165 -7.94 -16.33 -18.66
C LEU A 165 -6.40 -16.45 -18.67
N GLN A 166 -5.71 -15.33 -18.89
CA GLN A 166 -4.24 -15.31 -18.81
C GLN A 166 -3.76 -15.71 -17.41
N ALA A 167 -4.38 -15.16 -16.37
CA ALA A 167 -4.06 -15.48 -14.99
C ALA A 167 -4.32 -16.95 -14.65
N GLN A 168 -5.40 -17.54 -15.14
CA GLN A 168 -5.72 -18.97 -14.96
C GLN A 168 -4.66 -19.90 -15.55
N LEU A 169 -3.99 -19.47 -16.62
CA LEU A 169 -2.91 -20.23 -17.24
C LEU A 169 -1.57 -20.01 -16.53
N LEU A 170 -1.25 -18.76 -16.16
CA LEU A 170 0.08 -18.39 -15.69
C LEU A 170 0.26 -18.47 -14.16
N GLU A 171 -0.78 -18.25 -13.35
CA GLU A 171 -0.73 -18.38 -11.89
C GLU A 171 -0.31 -19.79 -11.43
N PRO A 172 -0.89 -20.91 -11.94
CA PRO A 172 -0.44 -22.25 -11.55
C PRO A 172 1.00 -22.52 -11.97
N MET A 173 1.44 -22.01 -13.13
CA MET A 173 2.82 -22.15 -13.58
C MET A 173 3.78 -21.40 -12.64
N ALA A 174 3.45 -20.17 -12.29
CA ALA A 174 4.25 -19.37 -11.35
C ALA A 174 4.37 -20.03 -9.97
N LEU A 175 3.32 -20.70 -9.50
CA LEU A 175 3.31 -21.31 -8.16
C LEU A 175 3.90 -22.72 -8.11
N SER A 176 4.05 -23.41 -9.24
CA SER A 176 4.47 -24.83 -9.26
C SER A 176 5.83 -25.12 -8.60
N GLU A 177 6.84 -24.27 -8.84
CA GLU A 177 8.19 -24.44 -8.29
C GLU A 177 8.57 -23.29 -7.33
N VAL A 178 7.57 -22.63 -6.75
CA VAL A 178 7.81 -21.48 -5.88
C VAL A 178 8.58 -21.92 -4.62
N GLY A 179 9.67 -21.20 -4.32
CA GLY A 179 10.43 -21.42 -3.10
C GLY A 179 9.63 -20.99 -1.87
N HIS A 180 9.06 -19.79 -1.94
CA HIS A 180 8.19 -19.23 -0.91
C HIS A 180 7.27 -18.14 -1.48
N ALA A 181 6.11 -17.95 -0.87
CA ALA A 181 5.15 -16.90 -1.20
C ALA A 181 4.92 -15.99 0.02
N ILE A 182 5.10 -14.69 -0.20
CA ILE A 182 4.81 -13.62 0.74
C ILE A 182 3.42 -13.07 0.40
N SER A 183 2.63 -12.72 1.40
CA SER A 183 1.34 -12.05 1.22
C SER A 183 1.17 -10.90 2.20
N VAL A 184 0.49 -9.83 1.77
CA VAL A 184 0.12 -8.73 2.69
C VAL A 184 -1.08 -9.05 3.58
N SER A 185 -1.88 -10.06 3.21
CA SER A 185 -3.11 -10.44 3.90
C SER A 185 -3.13 -11.93 4.26
N PRO A 186 -3.65 -12.31 5.46
CA PRO A 186 -3.81 -13.71 5.84
C PRO A 186 -4.85 -14.47 4.99
N ALA A 187 -5.73 -13.77 4.27
CA ALA A 187 -6.74 -14.40 3.42
C ALA A 187 -6.13 -15.02 2.13
N TYR A 188 -5.01 -14.47 1.63
CA TYR A 188 -4.47 -14.90 0.33
C TYR A 188 -3.78 -16.27 0.40
N PRO A 189 -2.95 -16.60 1.42
CA PRO A 189 -2.44 -17.95 1.58
C PRO A 189 -3.57 -19.00 1.56
N GLN A 190 -4.65 -18.76 2.30
CA GLN A 190 -5.81 -19.67 2.33
C GLN A 190 -6.44 -19.83 0.93
N THR A 191 -6.64 -18.72 0.22
CA THR A 191 -7.19 -18.72 -1.14
C THR A 191 -6.31 -19.51 -2.12
N LEU A 192 -4.99 -19.28 -2.07
CA LEU A 192 -4.04 -19.96 -2.94
C LEU A 192 -3.94 -21.46 -2.61
N GLN A 193 -3.99 -21.85 -1.35
CA GLN A 193 -3.97 -23.26 -0.93
C GLN A 193 -5.24 -24.01 -1.35
N GLN A 194 -6.41 -23.37 -1.22
CA GLN A 194 -7.66 -23.95 -1.71
C GLN A 194 -7.63 -24.14 -3.23
N ARG A 195 -7.06 -23.19 -3.96
CA ARG A 195 -6.94 -23.24 -5.43
C ARG A 195 -5.86 -24.22 -5.90
N TYR A 196 -4.78 -24.34 -5.13
CA TYR A 196 -3.60 -25.13 -5.48
C TYR A 196 -3.20 -26.05 -4.30
N PRO A 197 -3.84 -27.22 -4.15
CA PRO A 197 -3.64 -28.11 -3.00
C PRO A 197 -2.22 -28.66 -2.81
N HIS A 198 -1.35 -28.54 -3.82
CA HIS A 198 0.07 -28.94 -3.72
C HIS A 198 0.92 -27.94 -2.91
N LEU A 199 0.42 -26.72 -2.67
CA LEU A 199 1.11 -25.69 -1.90
C LEU A 199 0.94 -25.93 -0.40
N ARG A 200 2.06 -25.97 0.33
CA ARG A 200 2.07 -26.28 1.76
C ARG A 200 2.00 -25.01 2.61
N PRO A 201 1.38 -25.04 3.82
CA PRO A 201 1.29 -23.87 4.69
C PRO A 201 2.63 -23.19 4.98
N GLU A 202 3.70 -23.98 5.09
CA GLU A 202 5.04 -23.51 5.42
C GLU A 202 5.70 -22.72 4.28
N GLN A 203 5.14 -22.80 3.05
CA GLN A 203 5.58 -22.00 1.90
C GLN A 203 4.96 -20.59 1.88
N PHE A 204 4.15 -20.24 2.88
CA PHE A 204 3.53 -18.92 2.97
C PHE A 204 4.03 -18.13 4.18
N THR A 205 4.18 -16.82 4.02
CA THR A 205 4.34 -15.91 5.15
C THR A 205 3.56 -14.64 4.91
N VAL A 206 2.73 -14.26 5.88
CA VAL A 206 2.04 -12.97 5.86
C VAL A 206 3.02 -11.90 6.34
N LEU A 207 3.37 -10.96 5.46
CA LEU A 207 4.31 -9.88 5.72
C LEU A 207 3.70 -8.56 5.21
N PRO A 208 3.15 -7.71 6.09
CA PRO A 208 2.61 -6.41 5.70
C PRO A 208 3.73 -5.48 5.23
N PHE A 209 3.37 -4.33 4.64
CA PHE A 209 4.35 -3.29 4.30
C PHE A 209 5.09 -2.81 5.56
N GLY A 210 6.33 -2.36 5.38
CA GLY A 210 7.04 -1.65 6.44
C GLY A 210 6.56 -0.22 6.59
N ALA A 211 6.80 0.36 7.76
CA ALA A 211 6.68 1.80 7.96
C ALA A 211 7.82 2.52 7.20
N PRO A 212 7.58 3.70 6.61
CA PRO A 212 8.59 4.43 5.85
C PRO A 212 9.39 5.40 6.73
N GLU A 213 10.14 4.95 7.74
CA GLU A 213 10.85 5.85 8.67
C GLU A 213 11.82 6.78 7.96
N SER A 214 12.62 6.20 7.06
CA SER A 214 13.63 6.95 6.31
C SER A 214 13.03 8.05 5.44
N ASP A 215 11.77 7.92 5.02
CA ASP A 215 11.08 8.95 4.26
C ASP A 215 10.67 10.11 5.16
N PHE A 216 10.24 9.85 6.40
CA PHE A 216 9.95 10.89 7.39
C PHE A 216 11.22 11.56 7.92
N GLU A 217 12.32 10.83 8.06
CA GLU A 217 13.63 11.38 8.40
C GLU A 217 14.14 12.33 7.31
N GLN A 218 13.90 12.00 6.04
CA GLN A 218 14.33 12.82 4.90
C GLN A 218 13.40 13.98 4.58
N LEU A 219 12.13 13.89 4.98
CA LEU A 219 11.07 14.85 4.61
C LEU A 219 11.45 16.32 4.89
N PRO A 220 12.03 16.70 6.06
CA PRO A 220 12.44 18.09 6.32
C PRO A 220 13.47 18.63 5.33
N PHE A 221 14.32 17.78 4.75
CA PHE A 221 15.37 18.19 3.82
C PHE A 221 14.84 18.48 2.41
N PHE A 222 13.64 18.00 2.08
CA PHE A 222 13.01 18.27 0.79
C PHE A 222 12.30 19.63 0.73
N ASN A 223 12.13 20.31 1.87
CA ASN A 223 11.49 21.63 1.97
C ASN A 223 10.15 21.71 1.22
N ILE A 224 9.35 20.65 1.31
CA ILE A 224 8.09 20.54 0.59
C ILE A 224 7.07 21.47 1.22
N GLN A 225 6.37 22.22 0.38
CA GLN A 225 5.21 23.01 0.77
C GLN A 225 3.98 22.35 0.17
N GLN A 226 3.13 21.78 1.00
CA GLN A 226 1.86 21.19 0.56
C GLN A 226 0.85 22.29 0.19
N LYS A 227 -0.08 21.95 -0.71
CA LYS A 227 -1.03 22.92 -1.30
C LYS A 227 -2.49 22.73 -0.86
N ILE A 228 -2.73 21.93 0.17
CA ILE A 228 -4.07 21.58 0.66
C ILE A 228 -4.61 22.68 1.58
N PHE A 229 -3.80 23.15 2.53
CA PHE A 229 -4.19 24.21 3.48
C PHE A 229 -2.99 25.03 3.94
N ASP A 230 -3.25 26.22 4.50
CA ASP A 230 -2.23 27.02 5.18
C ASP A 230 -2.19 26.65 6.67
N PRO A 231 -1.12 26.02 7.18
CA PRO A 231 -1.05 25.62 8.59
C PRO A 231 -1.04 26.80 9.58
N ASN A 232 -0.86 28.03 9.09
CA ASN A 232 -0.76 29.26 9.87
C ASN A 232 -2.02 30.15 9.79
N ASP A 233 -3.11 29.69 9.19
CA ASP A 233 -4.34 30.48 9.01
C ASP A 233 -5.17 30.68 10.30
N GLY A 234 -4.65 30.22 11.44
CA GLY A 234 -5.29 30.27 12.75
C GLY A 234 -6.35 29.19 13.01
N LYS A 235 -6.61 28.30 12.04
CA LYS A 235 -7.56 27.18 12.19
C LYS A 235 -6.87 25.91 12.70
N ARG A 236 -7.71 24.91 12.97
CA ARG A 236 -7.34 23.52 13.27
C ARG A 236 -7.63 22.66 12.05
N HIS A 237 -6.59 22.07 11.47
CA HIS A 237 -6.68 21.25 10.27
C HIS A 237 -6.57 19.77 10.59
N TRP A 238 -7.64 19.02 10.34
CA TRP A 238 -7.69 17.57 10.49
C TRP A 238 -7.69 16.91 9.12
N VAL A 239 -6.83 15.92 8.92
CA VAL A 239 -6.58 15.38 7.57
C VAL A 239 -6.85 13.89 7.48
N TYR A 240 -7.42 13.45 6.38
CA TYR A 240 -7.41 12.07 5.91
C TYR A 240 -6.67 12.03 4.57
N VAL A 241 -5.67 11.17 4.43
CA VAL A 241 -4.91 11.02 3.18
C VAL A 241 -5.05 9.59 2.65
N GLY A 242 -5.68 9.45 1.49
CA GLY A 242 -5.87 8.18 0.82
C GLY A 242 -7.21 8.06 0.10
N ALA A 243 -7.41 6.92 -0.57
CA ALA A 243 -8.65 6.65 -1.28
C ALA A 243 -9.81 6.35 -0.33
N VAL A 244 -10.99 6.94 -0.62
CA VAL A 244 -12.23 6.73 0.11
C VAL A 244 -13.26 6.11 -0.81
N GLY A 245 -13.66 4.87 -0.49
CA GLY A 245 -14.69 4.14 -1.22
C GLY A 245 -15.98 4.00 -0.41
N LYS A 246 -17.06 3.58 -1.08
CA LYS A 246 -18.37 3.34 -0.46
C LYS A 246 -18.34 2.41 0.76
N ILE A 247 -17.35 1.52 0.82
CA ILE A 247 -17.12 0.62 1.97
C ILE A 247 -16.77 1.36 3.28
N MET A 248 -16.47 2.67 3.22
CA MET A 248 -16.15 3.53 4.36
C MET A 248 -17.30 4.45 4.77
N ASP A 249 -18.45 4.41 4.09
CA ASP A 249 -19.62 5.27 4.37
C ASP A 249 -20.06 5.19 5.83
N PHE A 250 -20.03 3.99 6.42
CA PHE A 250 -20.38 3.76 7.81
C PHE A 250 -19.55 4.64 8.76
N SER A 251 -18.24 4.56 8.65
CA SER A 251 -17.29 5.28 9.50
C SER A 251 -17.36 6.79 9.29
N LEU A 252 -17.54 7.24 8.04
CA LEU A 252 -17.73 8.66 7.73
C LEU A 252 -19.02 9.20 8.35
N ARG A 253 -20.12 8.46 8.23
CA ARG A 253 -21.41 8.85 8.83
C ARG A 253 -21.30 8.92 10.34
N ALA A 254 -20.64 7.95 10.97
CA ALA A 254 -20.42 7.96 12.42
C ALA A 254 -19.63 9.20 12.87
N LEU A 255 -18.55 9.53 12.16
CA LEU A 255 -17.78 10.75 12.39
C LEU A 255 -18.65 12.01 12.28
N PHE A 256 -19.33 12.18 11.15
CA PHE A 256 -20.10 13.39 10.86
C PHE A 256 -21.34 13.54 11.75
N LEU A 257 -21.98 12.44 12.19
CA LEU A 257 -23.03 12.49 13.21
C LEU A 257 -22.51 12.98 14.57
N GLY A 258 -21.30 12.57 14.96
CA GLY A 258 -20.63 13.08 16.15
C GLY A 258 -20.32 14.57 16.04
N ILE A 259 -19.74 15.01 14.91
CA ILE A 259 -19.44 16.41 14.63
C ILE A 259 -20.71 17.26 14.62
N GLN A 260 -21.77 16.81 13.94
CA GLN A 260 -23.06 17.50 13.90
C GLN A 260 -23.60 17.72 15.32
N SER A 261 -23.54 16.70 16.17
CA SER A 261 -24.02 16.76 17.56
C SER A 261 -23.22 17.76 18.40
N GLU A 262 -21.89 17.72 18.32
CA GLU A 262 -21.03 18.66 19.06
C GLU A 262 -21.15 20.09 18.55
N ARG A 263 -21.22 20.28 17.23
CA ARG A 263 -21.39 21.60 16.61
C ARG A 263 -22.72 22.25 17.03
N HIS A 264 -23.80 21.49 17.14
CA HIS A 264 -25.08 22.03 17.60
C HIS A 264 -25.00 22.57 19.03
N ARG A 265 -24.18 21.94 19.88
CA ARG A 265 -24.02 22.31 21.29
C ARG A 265 -22.95 23.39 21.50
N TYR A 266 -21.87 23.38 20.71
CA TYR A 266 -20.70 24.24 20.86
C TYR A 266 -20.26 24.85 19.50
N PRO A 267 -21.10 25.66 18.84
CA PRO A 267 -20.87 26.10 17.46
C PRO A 267 -19.58 26.90 17.27
N GLU A 268 -19.20 27.73 18.24
CA GLU A 268 -18.00 28.59 18.16
C GLU A 268 -16.70 27.77 18.08
N GLN A 269 -16.59 26.67 18.83
CA GLN A 269 -15.40 25.81 18.81
C GLN A 269 -15.20 25.16 17.43
N TRP A 270 -16.29 24.80 16.77
CA TRP A 270 -16.25 24.14 15.47
C TRP A 270 -16.02 25.09 14.29
N GLN A 271 -16.22 26.40 14.46
CA GLN A 271 -15.91 27.39 13.42
C GLN A 271 -14.42 27.40 13.05
N ALA A 272 -13.54 27.03 13.98
CA ALA A 272 -12.10 26.96 13.79
C ALA A 272 -11.61 25.62 13.20
N VAL A 273 -12.46 24.60 13.05
CA VAL A 273 -12.04 23.27 12.60
C VAL A 273 -12.27 23.11 11.10
N ARG A 274 -11.30 22.55 10.37
CA ARG A 274 -11.42 22.17 8.96
C ARG A 274 -10.94 20.74 8.75
N LEU A 275 -11.74 19.96 8.05
CA LEU A 275 -11.47 18.57 7.70
C LEU A 275 -11.12 18.48 6.23
N HIS A 276 -9.95 17.91 5.93
CA HIS A 276 -9.45 17.75 4.57
C HIS A 276 -9.33 16.28 4.21
N PHE A 277 -9.99 15.86 3.14
CA PHE A 277 -9.89 14.50 2.61
C PHE A 277 -9.13 14.53 1.29
N VAL A 278 -7.91 13.98 1.27
CA VAL A 278 -6.95 14.17 0.19
C VAL A 278 -6.65 12.87 -0.53
N GLY A 279 -6.73 12.89 -1.87
CA GLY A 279 -6.46 11.73 -2.71
C GLY A 279 -7.56 10.66 -2.66
N THR A 280 -8.82 11.06 -2.48
CA THR A 280 -9.95 10.14 -2.25
C THR A 280 -10.30 9.23 -3.43
N SER A 281 -9.80 9.52 -4.64
CA SER A 281 -10.10 8.74 -5.85
C SER A 281 -8.85 8.11 -6.50
N TYR A 282 -9.02 6.91 -7.05
CA TYR A 282 -8.06 6.28 -7.98
C TYR A 282 -8.29 6.72 -9.44
N ALA A 283 -9.41 7.37 -9.72
CA ALA A 283 -9.77 7.74 -11.08
C ALA A 283 -8.93 8.93 -11.57
N PRO A 284 -8.67 9.03 -12.89
CA PRO A 284 -8.06 10.21 -13.49
C PRO A 284 -8.97 11.43 -13.31
N LYS A 285 -8.39 12.64 -13.50
CA LYS A 285 -9.04 13.92 -13.20
C LYS A 285 -10.42 14.11 -13.83
N ASP A 286 -10.63 13.59 -15.04
CA ASP A 286 -11.89 13.65 -15.79
C ASP A 286 -13.01 12.76 -15.21
N ARG A 287 -12.67 11.83 -14.30
CA ARG A 287 -13.60 10.83 -13.75
C ARG A 287 -13.58 10.75 -12.22
N ALA A 288 -12.78 11.56 -11.56
CA ALA A 288 -12.73 11.59 -10.11
C ALA A 288 -14.01 12.19 -9.55
N VAL A 289 -14.69 11.44 -8.68
CA VAL A 289 -15.95 11.84 -8.04
C VAL A 289 -15.70 12.01 -6.54
N LYS A 290 -16.31 13.04 -5.96
CA LYS A 290 -16.33 13.29 -4.52
C LYS A 290 -17.24 12.30 -3.81
N THR A 291 -16.73 11.57 -2.83
CA THR A 291 -17.49 10.57 -2.06
C THR A 291 -17.72 10.99 -0.60
N VAL A 292 -16.93 11.92 -0.09
CA VAL A 292 -16.99 12.40 1.30
C VAL A 292 -17.90 13.61 1.44
N GLU A 293 -17.71 14.62 0.60
CA GLU A 293 -18.52 15.86 0.64
C GLU A 293 -20.03 15.61 0.52
N PRO A 294 -20.54 14.68 -0.32
CA PRO A 294 -21.97 14.38 -0.36
C PRO A 294 -22.52 13.88 0.99
N ILE A 295 -21.76 13.07 1.72
CA ILE A 295 -22.17 12.58 3.05
C ILE A 295 -22.11 13.73 4.06
N ALA A 296 -21.10 14.59 3.99
CA ALA A 296 -21.00 15.79 4.83
C ALA A 296 -22.18 16.75 4.60
N GLN A 297 -22.61 16.91 3.34
CA GLN A 297 -23.78 17.72 2.96
C GLN A 297 -25.07 17.15 3.52
N GLU A 298 -25.28 15.84 3.38
CA GLU A 298 -26.45 15.14 3.94
C GLU A 298 -26.56 15.34 5.45
N LEU A 299 -25.43 15.35 6.16
CA LEU A 299 -25.36 15.50 7.61
C LEU A 299 -25.16 16.95 8.07
N GLY A 300 -25.21 17.94 7.18
CA GLY A 300 -25.16 19.36 7.55
C GLY A 300 -23.82 19.84 8.12
N VAL A 301 -22.71 19.22 7.73
CA VAL A 301 -21.33 19.58 8.15
C VAL A 301 -20.41 19.90 6.98
N ALA A 302 -20.95 20.09 5.77
CA ALA A 302 -20.17 20.33 4.55
C ALA A 302 -19.27 21.58 4.60
N ASP A 303 -19.66 22.62 5.33
CA ASP A 303 -18.85 23.84 5.50
C ASP A 303 -17.54 23.61 6.27
N LEU A 304 -17.43 22.49 6.99
CA LEU A 304 -16.21 22.08 7.68
C LEU A 304 -15.34 21.16 6.83
N VAL A 305 -15.85 20.61 5.72
CA VAL A 305 -15.23 19.52 4.97
C VAL A 305 -14.80 20.00 3.58
N THR A 306 -13.55 19.73 3.22
CA THR A 306 -13.03 19.91 1.85
C THR A 306 -12.48 18.58 1.36
N GLU A 307 -12.99 18.11 0.22
CA GLU A 307 -12.52 16.90 -0.45
C GLU A 307 -11.70 17.26 -1.69
N HIS A 308 -10.47 16.73 -1.74
CA HIS A 308 -9.53 16.80 -2.84
C HIS A 308 -9.40 15.40 -3.47
N PRO A 309 -10.20 15.05 -4.50
CA PRO A 309 -10.23 13.68 -5.03
C PRO A 309 -8.93 13.23 -5.68
N LEU A 310 -8.16 14.17 -6.23
CA LEU A 310 -6.96 13.89 -6.98
C LEU A 310 -5.81 13.51 -6.03
N ARG A 311 -5.07 12.48 -6.42
CA ARG A 311 -3.82 12.11 -5.74
C ARG A 311 -2.79 13.21 -5.90
N ILE A 312 -2.11 13.52 -4.82
CA ILE A 312 -0.94 14.39 -4.78
C ILE A 312 0.35 13.56 -4.76
N PRO A 313 1.52 14.16 -5.08
CA PRO A 313 2.82 13.51 -4.91
C PRO A 313 3.01 12.88 -3.53
N TYR A 314 3.79 11.80 -3.46
CA TYR A 314 3.94 10.98 -2.25
C TYR A 314 4.49 11.78 -1.08
N PHE A 315 5.56 12.53 -1.28
CA PHE A 315 6.14 13.32 -0.19
C PHE A 315 5.30 14.56 0.16
N GLU A 316 4.53 15.11 -0.78
CA GLU A 316 3.53 16.13 -0.47
C GLU A 316 2.44 15.55 0.44
N ALA A 317 2.00 14.31 0.20
CA ALA A 317 1.07 13.61 1.08
C ALA A 317 1.63 13.38 2.50
N LEU A 318 2.93 13.07 2.65
CA LEU A 318 3.56 12.99 3.97
C LEU A 318 3.61 14.36 4.66
N GLN A 319 3.92 15.41 3.90
CA GLN A 319 3.94 16.78 4.42
C GLN A 319 2.54 17.23 4.90
N VAL A 320 1.47 16.85 4.19
CA VAL A 320 0.07 17.09 4.63
C VAL A 320 -0.19 16.47 6.00
N LEU A 321 0.32 15.26 6.27
CA LEU A 321 0.19 14.63 7.59
C LEU A 321 0.97 15.42 8.66
N VAL A 322 2.22 15.80 8.36
CA VAL A 322 3.09 16.53 9.30
C VAL A 322 2.61 17.96 9.57
N ASP A 323 1.98 18.63 8.61
CA ASP A 323 1.46 19.99 8.80
C ASP A 323 0.11 20.02 9.52
N SER A 324 -0.58 18.89 9.61
CA SER A 324 -1.91 18.79 10.24
C SER A 324 -1.87 18.96 11.77
N ASP A 325 -3.01 19.33 12.34
CA ASP A 325 -3.23 19.36 13.79
C ASP A 325 -3.74 18.01 14.33
N ALA A 326 -4.41 17.23 13.48
CA ALA A 326 -4.79 15.85 13.77
C ALA A 326 -4.98 15.05 12.48
N ILE A 327 -4.90 13.73 12.60
CA ILE A 327 -5.08 12.79 11.51
C ILE A 327 -6.33 11.95 11.77
N LEU A 328 -7.17 11.84 10.75
CA LEU A 328 -8.32 10.95 10.72
C LEU A 328 -7.93 9.66 10.00
N LEU A 329 -8.25 8.52 10.59
CA LEU A 329 -8.18 7.22 9.93
C LEU A 329 -9.57 6.61 9.83
N ILE A 330 -10.09 6.56 8.61
CA ILE A 330 -11.43 6.04 8.31
C ILE A 330 -11.32 4.61 7.76
N GLY A 331 -11.83 3.66 8.53
CA GLY A 331 -11.88 2.24 8.19
C GLY A 331 -13.12 1.83 7.42
N SER A 332 -13.05 0.65 6.81
CA SER A 332 -14.21 -0.02 6.21
C SER A 332 -14.85 -1.03 7.18
N ASN A 333 -15.99 -1.59 6.79
CA ASN A 333 -16.64 -2.69 7.52
C ASN A 333 -15.91 -4.04 7.40
N ASP A 334 -14.82 -4.10 6.63
CA ASP A 334 -14.03 -5.32 6.45
C ASP A 334 -12.94 -5.40 7.52
N ALA A 335 -13.00 -6.45 8.36
CA ALA A 335 -12.00 -6.73 9.38
C ALA A 335 -10.59 -6.97 8.79
N GLY A 336 -10.51 -7.43 7.54
CA GLY A 336 -9.25 -7.70 6.84
C GLY A 336 -8.54 -6.46 6.30
N TYR A 337 -9.11 -5.26 6.47
CA TYR A 337 -8.49 -4.04 5.97
C TYR A 337 -7.13 -3.78 6.64
N THR A 338 -6.10 -3.66 5.79
CA THR A 338 -4.68 -3.66 6.21
C THR A 338 -4.20 -2.29 6.68
N ALA A 339 -3.27 -2.29 7.64
CA ALA A 339 -2.70 -1.13 8.32
C ALA A 339 -1.70 -0.28 7.50
N SER A 340 -1.61 -0.41 6.17
CA SER A 340 -0.55 0.29 5.40
C SER A 340 -0.63 1.83 5.45
N LYS A 341 -1.82 2.40 5.68
CA LYS A 341 -1.99 3.85 5.92
C LYS A 341 -1.66 4.26 7.35
N LEU A 342 -1.71 3.34 8.31
CA LEU A 342 -1.51 3.63 9.72
C LEU A 342 -0.08 4.09 9.98
N TYR A 343 0.92 3.42 9.41
CA TYR A 343 2.31 3.69 9.77
C TYR A 343 2.79 5.11 9.42
N PRO A 344 2.50 5.65 8.22
CA PRO A 344 2.78 7.07 7.95
C PRO A 344 2.06 8.02 8.92
N CYS A 345 0.85 7.67 9.38
CA CYS A 345 0.12 8.50 10.33
C CYS A 345 0.77 8.50 11.73
N ILE A 346 1.25 7.33 12.19
CA ILE A 346 2.01 7.22 13.44
C ILE A 346 3.33 8.00 13.33
N LEU A 347 4.04 7.85 12.21
CA LEU A 347 5.32 8.55 11.97
C LEU A 347 5.18 10.07 11.83
N ALA A 348 4.01 10.57 11.46
CA ALA A 348 3.72 12.01 11.44
C ALA A 348 3.63 12.64 12.85
N ARG A 349 3.54 11.82 13.90
CA ARG A 349 3.52 12.24 15.32
C ARG A 349 2.41 13.25 15.63
N LYS A 350 1.24 13.06 15.01
CA LYS A 350 0.04 13.86 15.26
C LYS A 350 -0.99 13.06 16.04
N PRO A 351 -1.89 13.71 16.79
CA PRO A 351 -3.09 13.05 17.29
C PRO A 351 -3.80 12.27 16.19
N ILE A 352 -4.13 11.00 16.44
CA ILE A 352 -4.88 10.17 15.50
C ILE A 352 -6.25 9.86 16.10
N LEU A 353 -7.31 10.10 15.32
CA LEU A 353 -8.64 9.56 15.58
C LEU A 353 -8.98 8.53 14.50
N ALA A 354 -9.04 7.27 14.89
CA ALA A 354 -9.37 6.16 14.02
C ALA A 354 -10.80 5.67 14.25
N ILE A 355 -11.54 5.34 13.18
CA ILE A 355 -12.86 4.68 13.26
C ILE A 355 -12.80 3.39 12.45
N PHE A 356 -12.77 2.24 13.11
CA PHE A 356 -12.55 0.93 12.48
C PHE A 356 -13.41 -0.17 13.07
N HIS A 357 -13.62 -1.22 12.28
CA HIS A 357 -14.14 -2.47 12.81
C HIS A 357 -13.21 -2.99 13.92
N ARG A 358 -13.77 -3.45 15.04
CA ARG A 358 -13.03 -3.87 16.24
C ARG A 358 -12.01 -4.99 16.01
N GLN A 359 -12.19 -5.77 14.96
CA GLN A 359 -11.29 -6.86 14.56
C GLN A 359 -10.16 -6.41 13.62
N SER A 360 -10.10 -5.13 13.24
CA SER A 360 -9.04 -4.62 12.37
C SER A 360 -7.71 -4.58 13.10
N SER A 361 -6.64 -5.01 12.42
CA SER A 361 -5.26 -4.87 12.90
C SER A 361 -4.89 -3.43 13.29
N VAL A 362 -5.53 -2.42 12.69
CA VAL A 362 -5.31 -1.00 13.00
C VAL A 362 -5.60 -0.69 14.47
N VAL A 363 -6.67 -1.26 15.02
CA VAL A 363 -7.09 -1.04 16.41
C VAL A 363 -6.05 -1.59 17.39
N ASP A 364 -5.62 -2.84 17.16
CA ASP A 364 -4.59 -3.51 17.99
C ASP A 364 -3.25 -2.76 17.94
N ILE A 365 -2.83 -2.34 16.74
CA ILE A 365 -1.57 -1.59 16.57
C ILE A 365 -1.65 -0.23 17.27
N LEU A 366 -2.73 0.54 17.07
CA LEU A 366 -2.90 1.85 17.73
C LEU A 366 -2.88 1.71 19.26
N HIS A 367 -3.59 0.72 19.79
CA HIS A 367 -3.61 0.47 21.23
C HIS A 367 -2.22 0.13 21.78
N ARG A 368 -1.51 -0.82 21.15
CA ARG A 368 -0.16 -1.24 21.61
C ARG A 368 0.87 -0.11 21.52
N THR A 369 0.79 0.68 20.45
CA THR A 369 1.73 1.78 20.19
C THR A 369 1.36 3.05 20.94
N GLN A 370 0.15 3.15 21.51
CA GLN A 370 -0.38 4.36 22.15
C GLN A 370 -0.30 5.60 21.23
N ALA A 371 -0.30 5.38 19.90
CA ALA A 371 -0.08 6.43 18.92
C ALA A 371 -1.34 7.27 18.62
N GLY A 372 -2.48 6.87 19.14
CA GLY A 372 -3.72 7.62 19.04
C GLY A 372 -4.94 6.85 19.53
N GLN A 373 -6.11 7.43 19.30
CA GLN A 373 -7.38 6.92 19.79
C GLN A 373 -8.14 6.19 18.69
N SER A 374 -8.96 5.22 19.09
CA SER A 374 -9.83 4.48 18.17
C SER A 374 -11.26 4.38 18.70
N VAL A 375 -12.22 4.73 17.86
CA VAL A 375 -13.62 4.34 18.00
C VAL A 375 -13.82 3.04 17.25
N THR A 376 -14.43 2.05 17.90
CA THR A 376 -14.60 0.72 17.30
C THR A 376 -16.06 0.37 17.04
N PHE A 377 -16.30 -0.49 16.05
CA PHE A 377 -17.63 -1.03 15.77
C PHE A 377 -17.59 -2.51 15.41
N ALA A 378 -18.75 -3.15 15.51
CA ALA A 378 -18.98 -4.53 15.11
C ALA A 378 -19.97 -4.61 13.95
N SER A 379 -20.03 -5.78 13.31
CA SER A 379 -21.07 -6.09 12.34
C SER A 379 -22.45 -5.97 12.99
N GLY A 380 -23.34 -5.17 12.39
CA GLY A 380 -24.70 -4.93 12.89
C GLY A 380 -24.88 -3.62 13.66
N ASN A 381 -23.80 -2.88 13.96
CA ASN A 381 -23.96 -1.51 14.44
C ASN A 381 -24.51 -0.60 13.34
N GLU A 382 -25.23 0.44 13.77
CA GLU A 382 -25.59 1.61 12.96
C GLU A 382 -24.66 2.79 13.30
N PRO A 383 -24.39 3.72 12.37
CA PRO A 383 -23.49 4.85 12.62
C PRO A 383 -23.86 5.70 13.86
N ARG A 384 -25.15 5.79 14.18
CA ARG A 384 -25.68 6.50 15.35
C ARG A 384 -25.30 5.85 16.69
N ASP A 385 -25.03 4.54 16.69
CA ASP A 385 -24.69 3.80 17.90
C ASP A 385 -23.32 4.25 18.45
N LEU A 386 -22.43 4.65 17.54
CA LEU A 386 -21.07 5.12 17.85
C LEU A 386 -21.05 6.57 18.37
N ARG A 387 -22.18 7.29 18.31
CA ARG A 387 -22.23 8.75 18.52
C ARG A 387 -21.60 9.17 19.84
N ALA A 388 -21.89 8.48 20.95
CA ALA A 388 -21.38 8.86 22.26
C ALA A 388 -19.84 8.75 22.33
N GLU A 389 -19.30 7.65 21.79
CA GLU A 389 -17.86 7.39 21.75
C GLU A 389 -17.15 8.36 20.81
N VAL A 390 -17.71 8.60 19.62
CA VAL A 390 -17.18 9.62 18.68
C VAL A 390 -17.15 10.99 19.35
N ILE A 391 -18.23 11.41 20.01
CA ILE A 391 -18.29 12.71 20.71
C ILE A 391 -17.19 12.81 21.77
N MET A 392 -17.00 11.76 22.58
CA MET A 392 -15.96 11.73 23.59
C MET A 392 -14.57 11.95 22.97
N GLN A 393 -14.28 11.23 21.89
CA GLN A 393 -13.00 11.33 21.19
C GLN A 393 -12.80 12.67 20.47
N LEU A 394 -13.86 13.26 19.90
CA LEU A 394 -13.79 14.59 19.29
C LEU A 394 -13.49 15.68 20.33
N ARG A 395 -14.06 15.57 21.54
CA ARG A 395 -13.80 16.50 22.64
C ARG A 395 -12.36 16.39 23.13
N GLU A 396 -11.86 15.16 23.29
CA GLU A 396 -10.46 14.92 23.63
C GLU A 396 -9.55 15.57 22.57
N LEU A 397 -9.80 15.31 21.29
CA LEU A 397 -9.00 15.86 20.18
C LEU A 397 -9.00 17.40 20.15
N LEU A 398 -10.15 18.02 20.41
CA LEU A 398 -10.28 19.48 20.48
C LEU A 398 -9.56 20.08 21.70
N SER A 399 -9.51 19.34 22.81
CA SER A 399 -8.84 19.79 24.04
C SER A 399 -7.31 19.82 23.91
N LEU A 400 -6.75 19.06 22.95
CA LEU A 400 -5.30 19.01 22.75
C LEU A 400 -4.76 20.37 22.26
N PRO A 401 -3.62 20.84 22.79
CA PRO A 401 -2.99 22.05 22.30
C PRO A 401 -2.46 21.85 20.88
N LYS A 402 -2.36 22.94 20.10
CA LYS A 402 -1.75 22.92 18.77
C LYS A 402 -0.28 22.47 18.90
N GLY A 403 0.14 21.55 18.03
CA GLY A 403 1.48 20.97 18.09
C GLY A 403 1.66 19.83 19.09
N TYR A 404 0.60 19.36 19.76
CA TYR A 404 0.66 18.16 20.59
C TYR A 404 1.20 16.96 19.80
N GLN A 405 2.09 16.18 20.44
CA GLN A 405 2.58 14.91 19.92
C GLN A 405 2.19 13.78 20.88
N PRO A 406 1.60 12.67 20.38
CA PRO A 406 1.30 11.52 21.22
C PRO A 406 2.56 10.89 21.82
N GLU A 407 2.47 10.40 23.06
CA GLU A 407 3.50 9.58 23.71
C GLU A 407 3.52 8.16 23.12
N THR A 408 3.98 8.06 21.87
CA THR A 408 4.01 6.79 21.13
C THR A 408 5.03 5.84 21.74
N ASN A 409 4.61 4.61 22.04
CA ASN A 409 5.49 3.51 22.39
C ASN A 409 6.22 3.00 21.14
N TRP A 410 7.41 3.54 20.90
CA TRP A 410 8.26 3.21 19.76
C TRP A 410 8.82 1.78 19.80
N GLU A 411 8.95 1.18 20.99
CA GLU A 411 9.34 -0.24 21.13
C GLU A 411 8.23 -1.14 20.59
N ALA A 412 6.96 -0.85 20.91
CA ALA A 412 5.81 -1.54 20.35
C ALA A 412 5.63 -1.26 18.84
N PHE A 413 6.14 -0.13 18.33
CA PHE A 413 6.12 0.20 16.90
C PHE A 413 7.23 -0.50 16.11
N GLN A 414 8.36 -0.82 16.75
CA GLN A 414 9.56 -1.40 16.14
C GLN A 414 9.29 -2.61 15.21
N PRO A 415 8.38 -3.56 15.55
CA PRO A 415 8.10 -4.71 14.70
C PRO A 415 7.47 -4.38 13.34
N TYR A 416 6.97 -3.16 13.15
CA TYR A 416 6.33 -2.64 11.94
C TYR A 416 7.29 -1.85 11.04
N THR A 417 8.53 -1.68 11.47
CA THR A 417 9.50 -0.83 10.75
C THR A 417 9.92 -1.40 9.40
N ALA A 418 10.34 -0.55 8.45
CA ALA A 418 10.88 -1.04 7.17
C ALA A 418 12.08 -1.97 7.39
N ARG A 419 12.96 -1.61 8.33
CA ARG A 419 14.11 -2.44 8.72
C ARG A 419 13.68 -3.82 9.20
N GLU A 420 12.74 -3.92 10.15
CA GLU A 420 12.29 -5.22 10.66
C GLU A 420 11.50 -6.04 9.64
N MET A 421 10.69 -5.40 8.81
CA MET A 421 10.02 -6.10 7.71
C MET A 421 11.04 -6.67 6.72
N THR A 422 12.12 -5.93 6.45
CA THR A 422 13.22 -6.40 5.60
C THR A 422 14.00 -7.54 6.25
N ARG A 423 14.24 -7.49 7.57
CA ARG A 423 14.85 -8.61 8.30
C ARG A 423 14.03 -9.89 8.15
N LYS A 424 12.70 -9.81 8.36
CA LYS A 424 11.78 -10.94 8.18
C LYS A 424 11.74 -11.42 6.73
N GLN A 425 11.81 -10.50 5.76
CA GLN A 425 11.92 -10.80 4.33
C GLN A 425 13.20 -11.55 4.00
N CYS A 426 14.36 -11.12 4.49
CA CYS A 426 15.63 -11.79 4.26
C CYS A 426 15.66 -13.19 4.91
N ALA A 427 15.06 -13.35 6.10
CA ALA A 427 14.89 -14.67 6.70
C ALA A 427 14.01 -15.62 5.87
N ILE A 428 13.05 -15.10 5.08
CA ILE A 428 12.31 -15.90 4.09
C ILE A 428 13.23 -16.33 2.94
N PHE A 429 14.12 -15.44 2.50
CA PHE A 429 15.09 -15.74 1.45
C PHE A 429 16.06 -16.85 1.88
N ASP A 430 16.59 -16.76 3.10
CA ASP A 430 17.50 -17.77 3.67
C ASP A 430 16.83 -19.16 3.76
N ARG A 431 15.58 -19.22 4.22
CA ARG A 431 14.78 -20.46 4.25
C ARG A 431 14.55 -21.03 2.85
N SER A 432 14.33 -20.16 1.86
CA SER A 432 14.13 -20.57 0.47
C SER A 432 15.38 -21.23 -0.13
N LEU A 433 16.58 -20.74 0.22
CA LEU A 433 17.84 -21.37 -0.21
C LEU A 433 18.06 -22.75 0.43
N THR A 434 17.70 -22.90 1.71
CA THR A 434 17.88 -24.17 2.45
C THR A 434 16.97 -25.27 1.90
N ASN A 435 15.71 -24.95 1.63
CA ASN A 435 14.72 -25.91 1.11
C ASN A 435 15.11 -26.45 -0.28
N VAL A 436 15.75 -25.63 -1.11
CA VAL A 436 16.20 -26.03 -2.46
C VAL A 436 17.38 -26.98 -2.37
N SER A 437 18.32 -26.73 -1.46
CA SER A 437 19.44 -27.63 -1.21
C SER A 437 18.97 -29.01 -0.78
N GLN A 438 17.95 -29.07 0.10
CA GLN A 438 17.36 -30.34 0.55
C GLN A 438 16.64 -31.09 -0.58
N ARG A 439 15.89 -30.39 -1.46
CA ARG A 439 15.23 -30.99 -2.64
C ARG A 439 16.21 -31.53 -3.68
N LYS A 440 17.42 -30.97 -3.78
CA LYS A 440 18.47 -31.47 -4.70
C LYS A 440 19.22 -32.68 -4.14
N SER A 441 19.19 -32.88 -2.82
CA SER A 441 19.83 -34.01 -2.13
C SER A 441 18.91 -35.22 -1.91
N SER A 442 17.59 -35.05 -2.08
CA SER A 442 16.57 -36.10 -2.09
C SER A 442 16.26 -36.54 -3.50
#